data_AF-A0AAW9CPB0-F1
#
_entry.id   AF-A0AAW9CPB0-F1
#
_cell.length_a   1.000
_cell.length_b   1.000
_cell.length_c   1.000
_cell.angle_alpha   90.00
_cell.angle_beta   90.00
_cell.angle_gamma   90.00
#
_symmetry.space_group_name_H-M   'P 1'
#
loop_
_entity.id
_entity.type
_entity.pdbx_description
1 polymer ?
#
loop_
_entity_poly.entity_id
_entity_poly.type
_entity_poly.pdbx_seq_one_letter_code
_entity_poly.pdbx_strand_id
1 'polypeptide(L)'
;MAQRKPAVSTLLKNAQVRIAELEKQLESEKNQAKWAREGRDSAQSEVNQIHAFLDALPGAIAKKNQETYVEHSAMTRLAAWLATSRA
;
A
#
# COMPACT_ATOMS: atom_id res chain seq x y z
N MET A 1 41.43 15.16 -32.14
CA MET A 1 41.11 16.24 -31.18
C MET A 1 41.16 15.66 -29.78
N ALA A 2 42.09 16.13 -28.92
CA ALA A 2 42.25 15.60 -27.58
C ALA A 2 41.15 16.16 -26.66
N GLN A 3 40.26 15.29 -26.16
CA GLN A 3 39.32 15.64 -25.09
C GLN A 3 40.12 16.03 -23.85
N ARG A 4 40.17 17.33 -23.54
CA ARG A 4 40.79 17.84 -22.32
C ARG A 4 39.99 17.33 -21.14
N LYS A 5 40.67 16.67 -20.18
CA LYS A 5 40.04 16.24 -18.92
C LYS A 5 39.41 17.47 -18.25
N PRO A 6 38.12 17.40 -17.84
CA PRO A 6 37.46 18.53 -17.19
C PRO A 6 38.17 18.87 -15.89
N ALA A 7 38.21 20.16 -15.55
CA ALA A 7 38.77 20.63 -14.29
C ALA A 7 37.99 20.02 -13.12
N VAL A 8 38.69 19.71 -12.02
CA VAL A 8 38.11 19.10 -10.81
C VAL A 8 36.94 19.94 -10.28
N SER A 9 37.03 21.27 -10.36
CA SER A 9 35.96 22.18 -9.97
C SER A 9 34.66 21.97 -10.77
N THR A 10 34.76 21.67 -12.05
CA THR A 10 33.60 21.36 -12.90
C THR A 10 32.98 20.02 -12.52
N LEU A 11 33.80 19.01 -12.23
CA LEU A 11 33.32 17.71 -11.75
C LEU A 11 32.61 17.82 -10.41
N LEU A 12 33.17 18.61 -9.48
CA LEU A 12 32.62 18.84 -8.15
C LEU A 12 31.27 19.57 -8.22
N LYS A 13 31.17 20.59 -9.08
CA LYS A 13 29.90 21.30 -9.33
C LYS A 13 28.84 20.38 -9.94
N ASN A 14 29.21 19.54 -10.90
CA ASN A 14 28.30 18.58 -11.51
C ASN A 14 27.83 17.51 -10.50
N ALA A 15 28.73 17.05 -9.63
CA ALA A 15 28.40 16.11 -8.57
C ALA A 15 27.42 16.73 -7.57
N GLN A 16 27.63 17.99 -7.14
CA GLN A 16 26.71 18.70 -6.24
C GLN A 16 25.32 18.88 -6.84
N VAL A 17 25.23 19.26 -8.13
CA VAL A 17 23.94 19.37 -8.84
C VAL A 17 23.25 18.00 -8.90
N ARG A 18 24.02 16.93 -9.16
CA ARG A 18 23.46 15.58 -9.22
C ARG A 18 22.98 15.09 -7.85
N ILE A 19 23.71 15.40 -6.78
CA ILE A 19 23.31 15.09 -5.40
C ILE A 19 22.00 15.80 -5.07
N ALA A 20 21.90 17.11 -5.32
CA ALA A 20 20.69 17.87 -5.05
C ALA A 20 19.46 17.35 -5.83
N GLU A 21 19.65 16.95 -7.08
CA GLU A 21 18.59 16.35 -7.90
C GLU A 21 18.16 14.98 -7.35
N LEU A 22 19.12 14.13 -6.96
CA LEU A 22 18.82 12.82 -6.37
C LEU A 22 18.13 12.95 -5.01
N GLU A 23 18.53 13.91 -4.19
CA GLU A 23 17.87 14.19 -2.90
C GLU A 23 16.41 14.59 -3.10
N LYS A 24 16.13 15.43 -4.12
CA LYS A 24 14.76 15.82 -4.47
C LYS A 24 13.93 14.64 -4.96
N GLN A 25 14.51 13.76 -5.78
CA GLN A 25 13.84 12.55 -6.26
C GLN A 25 13.54 11.58 -5.12
N LEU A 26 14.50 11.37 -4.22
CA LEU A 26 14.33 10.55 -3.02
C LEU A 26 13.19 11.07 -2.14
N GLU A 27 13.10 12.38 -1.95
CA GLU A 27 12.03 12.98 -1.15
C GLU A 27 10.67 12.79 -1.81
N SER A 28 10.58 12.92 -3.14
CA SER A 28 9.35 12.62 -3.89
C SER A 28 8.93 11.16 -3.73
N GLU A 29 9.86 10.22 -3.89
CA GLU A 29 9.60 8.78 -3.74
C GLU A 29 9.18 8.40 -2.32
N LYS A 30 9.83 8.97 -1.30
CA LYS A 30 9.43 8.78 0.11
C LYS A 30 8.00 9.22 0.37
N ASN A 31 7.63 10.39 -0.15
CA ASN A 31 6.27 10.90 -0.01
C ASN A 31 5.27 9.99 -0.74
N GLN A 32 5.55 9.56 -1.98
CA GLN A 32 4.70 8.61 -2.69
C GLN A 32 4.54 7.29 -1.93
N ALA A 33 5.63 6.73 -1.40
CA ALA A 33 5.61 5.52 -0.61
C ALA A 33 4.79 5.68 0.68
N LYS A 34 4.84 6.85 1.32
CA LYS A 34 4.03 7.18 2.49
C LYS A 34 2.54 7.18 2.14
N TRP A 35 2.13 7.92 1.12
CA TRP A 35 0.73 7.95 0.67
C TRP A 35 0.21 6.57 0.24
N ALA A 36 1.05 5.78 -0.43
CA ALA A 36 0.71 4.43 -0.82
C ALA A 36 0.59 3.46 0.37
N ARG A 37 1.30 3.71 1.48
CA ARG A 37 1.12 2.96 2.74
C ARG A 37 -0.18 3.38 3.42
N GLU A 38 -0.39 4.68 3.60
CA GLU A 38 -1.60 5.22 4.23
C GLU A 38 -2.88 4.77 3.50
N GLY A 39 -2.88 4.77 2.17
CA GLY A 39 -4.00 4.27 1.37
C GLY A 39 -4.25 2.77 1.56
N ARG A 40 -3.19 1.96 1.65
CA ARG A 40 -3.31 0.51 1.92
C ARG A 40 -3.80 0.24 3.34
N ASP A 41 -3.29 0.97 4.33
CA ASP A 41 -3.68 0.83 5.72
C ASP A 41 -5.15 1.23 5.92
N SER A 42 -5.60 2.30 5.26
CA SER A 42 -7.01 2.71 5.24
C SER A 42 -7.91 1.64 4.61
N ALA A 43 -7.55 1.13 3.43
CA ALA A 43 -8.32 0.08 2.77
C ALA A 43 -8.38 -1.20 3.62
N GLN A 44 -7.27 -1.58 4.25
CA GLN A 44 -7.22 -2.73 5.15
C GLN A 44 -8.09 -2.51 6.41
N SER A 45 -8.13 -1.29 6.94
CA SER A 45 -8.99 -0.93 8.07
C SER A 45 -10.47 -1.07 7.71
N GLU A 46 -10.91 -0.56 6.56
CA GLU A 46 -12.30 -0.70 6.09
C GLU A 46 -12.69 -2.16 5.89
N VAL A 47 -11.81 -2.94 5.27
CA VAL A 47 -11.96 -4.39 5.14
C VAL A 47 -12.16 -5.07 6.50
N ASN A 48 -11.33 -4.72 7.48
CA ASN A 48 -11.41 -5.29 8.82
C ASN A 48 -12.73 -4.91 9.51
N GLN A 49 -13.21 -3.69 9.31
CA GLN A 49 -14.51 -3.23 9.83
C GLN A 49 -15.67 -4.01 9.21
N ILE A 50 -15.65 -4.28 7.90
CA ILE A 50 -16.67 -5.11 7.23
C ILE A 50 -16.67 -6.53 7.81
N HIS A 51 -15.49 -7.11 8.03
CA HIS A 51 -15.39 -8.42 8.66
C HIS A 51 -15.92 -8.43 10.10
N ALA A 52 -15.59 -7.41 10.90
CA ALA A 52 -16.11 -7.26 12.25
C ALA A 52 -17.65 -7.09 12.27
N PHE A 53 -18.20 -6.33 11.32
CA PHE A 53 -19.65 -6.22 11.15
C PHE A 53 -20.29 -7.58 10.86
N LEU A 54 -19.70 -8.36 9.95
CA LEU A 54 -20.18 -9.71 9.63
C LEU A 54 -20.02 -10.67 10.81
N ASP A 55 -18.98 -10.51 11.63
CA ASP A 55 -18.79 -11.33 12.85
C ASP A 55 -19.86 -11.03 13.92
N ALA A 56 -20.43 -9.82 13.94
CA ALA A 56 -21.51 -9.44 14.84
C ALA A 56 -22.90 -9.95 14.39
N LEU A 57 -23.04 -10.37 13.13
CA LEU A 57 -24.31 -10.87 12.61
C LEU A 57 -24.59 -12.30 13.11
N PRO A 58 -25.81 -12.58 13.62
CA PRO A 58 -26.17 -13.92 14.08
C PRO A 58 -26.19 -14.89 12.90
N GLY A 59 -25.57 -16.07 13.08
CA GLY A 59 -25.51 -17.11 12.06
C GLY A 59 -24.58 -16.79 10.89
N ALA A 60 -23.80 -15.71 10.95
CA ALA A 60 -22.80 -15.42 9.92
C ALA A 60 -21.64 -16.42 9.97
N ILE A 61 -21.17 -16.82 8.79
CA ILE A 61 -20.03 -17.72 8.66
C ILE A 61 -18.79 -17.01 9.20
N ALA A 62 -18.05 -17.68 10.10
CA ALA A 62 -16.82 -17.16 10.68
C ALA A 62 -15.71 -17.00 9.62
N LYS A 63 -14.80 -16.05 9.85
CA LYS A 63 -13.57 -15.94 9.06
C LYS A 63 -12.70 -17.17 9.32
N LYS A 64 -12.42 -17.98 8.30
CA LYS A 64 -11.71 -19.27 8.47
C LYS A 64 -10.18 -19.12 8.59
N ASN A 65 -9.58 -18.10 7.98
CA ASN A 65 -8.15 -17.84 8.07
C ASN A 65 -7.88 -16.35 8.33
N GLN A 66 -7.17 -16.04 9.42
CA GLN A 66 -6.73 -14.68 9.72
C GLN A 66 -5.57 -14.23 8.81
N GLU A 67 -4.74 -15.16 8.32
CA GLU A 67 -3.50 -14.88 7.58
C GLU A 67 -3.62 -14.94 6.06
N THR A 68 -4.62 -15.64 5.50
CA THR A 68 -4.77 -15.80 4.04
C THR A 68 -6.14 -15.29 3.59
N TYR A 69 -6.13 -14.25 2.74
CA TYR A 69 -7.30 -13.50 2.30
C TYR A 69 -8.19 -14.25 1.28
N VAL A 70 -7.89 -15.51 0.99
CA VAL A 70 -8.42 -16.23 -0.19
C VAL A 70 -9.68 -17.05 0.13
N GLU A 71 -9.89 -17.46 1.39
CA GLU A 71 -11.07 -18.25 1.78
C GLU A 71 -12.04 -17.44 2.66
N HIS A 72 -13.28 -17.30 2.20
CA HIS A 72 -14.38 -16.52 2.80
C HIS A 72 -14.20 -14.99 2.80
N SER A 73 -14.07 -14.42 1.61
CA SER A 73 -14.17 -12.97 1.39
C SER A 73 -15.40 -12.37 2.09
N ALA A 74 -15.35 -11.08 2.44
CA ALA A 74 -16.49 -10.38 3.02
C ALA A 74 -17.79 -10.56 2.22
N MET A 75 -17.69 -10.52 0.89
CA MET A 75 -18.83 -10.72 -0.02
C MET A 75 -19.39 -12.14 0.05
N THR A 76 -18.54 -13.16 0.11
CA THR A 76 -18.98 -14.56 0.26
C THR A 76 -19.72 -14.77 1.58
N ARG A 77 -19.20 -14.19 2.66
CA ARG A 77 -19.81 -14.27 4.00
C ARG A 77 -21.15 -13.55 4.04
N LEU A 78 -21.25 -12.37 3.43
CA LEU A 78 -22.50 -11.63 3.29
C LEU A 78 -23.54 -12.41 2.48
N ALA A 79 -23.15 -12.96 1.32
CA ALA A 79 -24.04 -13.73 0.47
C ALA A 79 -24.58 -14.98 1.17
N ALA A 80 -23.72 -15.70 1.90
CA ALA A 80 -24.14 -16.84 2.70
C ALA A 80 -25.11 -16.43 3.82
N TRP A 81 -24.81 -15.34 4.54
CA TRP A 81 -25.72 -14.83 5.56
C TRP A 81 -27.08 -14.43 4.99
N LEU A 82 -27.13 -13.76 3.83
CA LEU A 82 -28.40 -13.40 3.16
C LEU A 82 -29.20 -14.64 2.74
N ALA A 83 -28.53 -15.71 2.30
CA ALA A 83 -29.20 -16.96 1.95
C ALA A 83 -29.77 -17.69 3.17
N THR A 84 -29.06 -17.65 4.31
CA THR A 84 -29.46 -18.36 5.53
C THR A 84 -30.42 -17.56 6.42
N SER A 85 -30.33 -16.23 6.46
CA SER A 85 -31.16 -15.35 7.29
C SER A 85 -32.63 -15.25 6.84
N ARG A 86 -32.96 -15.73 5.64
CA ARG A 86 -34.32 -15.77 5.08
C ARG A 86 -34.97 -17.15 5.13
N ALA A 87 -34.27 -18.16 5.64
CA ALA A 87 -34.77 -19.51 5.89
C ALA A 87 -35.23 -19.64 7.35
#